data_AF-A0A9X5MQG0-F1
#
_entry.id   AF-A0A9X5MQG0-F1
#
_cell.length_a   1.000
_cell.length_b   1.000
_cell.length_c   1.000
_cell.angle_alpha   90.00
_cell.angle_beta   90.00
_cell.angle_gamma   90.00
#
_symmetry.space_group_name_H-M   'P 1'
#
loop_
_entity.id
_entity.type
_entity.pdbx_description
1 polymer ?
#
loop_
_entity_poly.entity_id
_entity_poly.type
_entity_poly.pdbx_seq_one_letter_code
_entity_poly.pdbx_strand_id
1 'polypeptide(L)'
;MNLEQLDTDDFIERIEVLRSILKVEGNHFVFQLSNNEVDQYEISISSCNTAEKLLSWVFHLTEKQWMNTELLRYFIRVASVKSNIKIN
;
A
#
# COMPACT_ATOMS: atom_id res chain seq x y z
N MET A 1 -22.48 -13.24 18.26
CA MET A 1 -21.58 -12.22 17.69
C MET A 1 -21.44 -11.11 18.73
N ASN A 2 -20.25 -10.95 19.30
CA ASN A 2 -19.96 -9.91 20.31
C ASN A 2 -19.28 -8.69 19.64
N LEU A 3 -19.17 -7.58 20.38
CA LEU A 3 -18.58 -6.32 19.87
C LEU A 3 -17.12 -6.50 19.41
N GLU A 4 -16.33 -7.32 20.10
CA GLU A 4 -14.93 -7.60 19.74
C GLU A 4 -14.79 -8.39 18.43
N GLN A 5 -15.71 -9.29 18.14
CA GLN A 5 -15.77 -10.05 16.89
C GLN A 5 -16.13 -9.14 15.71
N LEU A 6 -17.10 -8.22 15.90
CA LEU A 6 -17.49 -7.23 14.90
C LEU A 6 -16.33 -6.29 14.52
N ASP A 7 -15.59 -5.77 15.51
CA ASP A 7 -14.44 -4.91 15.26
C ASP A 7 -13.30 -5.64 14.52
N THR A 8 -13.17 -6.95 14.76
CA THR A 8 -12.16 -7.79 14.10
C THR A 8 -12.53 -8.05 12.64
N ASP A 9 -13.79 -8.37 12.36
CA ASP A 9 -14.28 -8.67 11.02
C ASP A 9 -14.19 -7.44 10.10
N ASP A 10 -14.62 -6.27 10.60
CA ASP A 10 -14.49 -4.99 9.89
C ASP A 10 -13.02 -4.65 9.57
N PHE A 11 -12.11 -4.95 10.49
CA PHE A 11 -10.68 -4.72 10.28
C PHE A 11 -10.11 -5.65 9.21
N ILE A 12 -10.50 -6.92 9.21
CA ILE A 12 -10.08 -7.90 8.21
C ILE A 12 -10.57 -7.47 6.82
N GLU A 13 -11.84 -7.08 6.70
CA GLU A 13 -12.41 -6.65 5.42
C GLU A 13 -11.65 -5.45 4.83
N ARG A 14 -11.32 -4.44 5.64
CA ARG A 14 -10.51 -3.29 5.21
C ARG A 14 -9.14 -3.70 4.72
N ILE A 15 -8.46 -4.60 5.42
CA ILE A 15 -7.14 -5.10 5.02
C ILE A 15 -7.23 -5.87 3.69
N GLU A 16 -8.27 -6.66 3.48
CA GLU A 16 -8.47 -7.38 2.22
C GLU A 16 -8.72 -6.43 1.05
N VAL A 17 -9.50 -5.35 1.25
CA VAL A 17 -9.65 -4.28 0.25
C VAL A 17 -8.29 -3.67 -0.09
N LEU A 18 -7.48 -3.30 0.90
CA LEU A 18 -6.14 -2.72 0.67
C LEU A 18 -5.19 -3.70 -0.06
N ARG A 19 -5.26 -4.99 0.25
CA ARG A 19 -4.50 -6.05 -0.43
C ARG A 19 -4.92 -6.23 -1.89
N SER A 20 -6.21 -6.06 -2.18
CA SER A 20 -6.71 -6.13 -3.56
C SER A 20 -6.20 -4.97 -4.42
N ILE A 21 -6.06 -3.78 -3.81
CA ILE A 21 -5.58 -2.56 -4.48
C ILE A 21 -4.06 -2.59 -4.65
N LEU A 22 -3.30 -2.92 -3.60
CA LEU A 22 -1.83 -2.91 -3.64
C LEU A 22 -1.24 -4.31 -3.53
N LYS A 23 -0.61 -4.75 -4.62
CA LYS A 23 0.10 -6.02 -4.73
C LYS A 23 1.61 -5.82 -4.86
N VAL A 24 2.37 -6.86 -4.53
CA VAL A 24 3.81 -6.92 -4.79
C VAL A 24 4.02 -8.01 -5.84
N GLU A 25 4.38 -7.59 -7.05
CA GLU A 25 4.54 -8.48 -8.20
C GLU A 25 5.96 -8.35 -8.74
N GLY A 26 6.72 -9.46 -8.68
CA GLY A 26 8.14 -9.44 -9.02
C GLY A 26 8.91 -8.42 -8.18
N ASN A 27 9.45 -7.40 -8.86
CA ASN A 27 10.21 -6.31 -8.24
C ASN A 27 9.45 -4.97 -8.21
N HIS A 28 8.12 -5.01 -8.27
CA HIS A 28 7.27 -3.82 -8.28
C HIS A 28 6.18 -3.88 -7.20
N PHE A 29 5.86 -2.70 -6.66
CA PHE A 29 4.59 -2.42 -6.01
C PHE A 29 3.59 -2.03 -7.10
N VAL A 30 2.47 -2.76 -7.20
CA VAL A 30 1.46 -2.58 -8.25
C VAL A 30 0.16 -2.14 -7.61
N PHE A 31 -0.28 -0.92 -7.91
CA PHE A 31 -1.59 -0.41 -7.54
C PHE A 31 -2.59 -0.70 -8.66
N GLN A 32 -3.63 -1.47 -8.35
CA GLN A 32 -4.77 -1.75 -9.22
C GLN A 32 -5.81 -0.63 -9.01
N LEU A 33 -5.88 0.31 -9.95
CA LEU A 33 -6.74 1.51 -9.83
C LEU A 33 -8.15 1.27 -10.37
N SER A 34 -8.31 0.24 -11.21
CA SER A 34 -9.60 -0.19 -11.73
C SER A 34 -9.68 -1.71 -11.77
N ASN A 35 -10.89 -2.25 -11.92
CA ASN A 35 -11.12 -3.70 -12.06
C ASN A 35 -10.61 -4.28 -13.39
N ASN A 36 -10.12 -3.42 -14.29
CA ASN A 36 -9.53 -3.82 -15.56
C ASN A 36 -8.01 -3.65 -15.46
N GLU A 37 -7.24 -4.64 -15.93
CA GLU A 37 -5.77 -4.67 -15.88
C GLU A 37 -5.08 -3.48 -16.59
N VAL A 38 -5.83 -2.67 -17.33
CA VAL A 38 -5.32 -1.55 -18.13
C VAL A 38 -4.93 -0.34 -17.26
N ASP A 39 -5.52 -0.20 -16.06
CA ASP A 39 -5.28 0.96 -15.19
C ASP A 39 -4.48 0.57 -13.94
N GLN A 40 -3.18 0.38 -14.15
CA GLN A 40 -2.21 0.02 -13.11
C GLN A 40 -1.18 1.14 -12.92
N TYR A 41 -0.75 1.31 -11.67
CA TYR A 41 0.37 2.17 -11.33
C TYR A 41 1.48 1.37 -10.65
N GLU A 42 2.65 1.37 -11.26
CA GLU A 42 3.78 0.56 -10.80
C GLU A 42 4.89 1.42 -10.20
N ILE A 43 5.48 0.93 -9.11
CA ILE A 43 6.65 1.51 -8.46
C ILE A 43 7.68 0.42 -8.26
N SER A 44 8.89 0.59 -8.80
CA SER A 44 9.97 -0.37 -8.55
C SER A 44 10.34 -0.41 -7.06
N ILE A 45 10.57 -1.61 -6.51
CA ILE A 45 11.08 -1.75 -5.14
C ILE A 45 12.43 -1.02 -4.98
N SER A 46 13.26 -0.98 -6.04
CA SER A 46 14.54 -0.27 -6.01
C SER A 46 14.40 1.27 -5.88
N SER A 47 13.23 1.82 -6.20
CA SER A 47 12.93 3.23 -5.98
C SER A 47 12.37 3.52 -4.60
N CYS A 48 12.19 2.51 -3.74
CA CYS A 48 11.76 2.65 -2.34
C CYS A 48 12.66 1.85 -1.37
N ASN A 49 13.93 1.59 -1.74
CA ASN A 49 14.83 0.74 -0.98
C ASN A 49 15.67 1.45 0.10
N THR A 50 15.44 2.75 0.31
CA THR A 50 15.95 3.51 1.46
C THR A 50 14.83 4.36 2.05
N ALA A 51 15.00 4.83 3.28
CA ALA A 51 14.01 5.66 3.96
C ALA A 51 13.73 6.97 3.18
N GLU A 52 14.78 7.62 2.67
CA GLU A 52 14.68 8.86 1.90
C GLU A 52 13.92 8.66 0.60
N LYS A 53 14.23 7.58 -0.12
CA LYS A 53 13.56 7.19 -1.36
C LYS A 53 12.09 6.86 -1.12
N LEU A 54 11.79 6.10 -0.06
CA LEU A 54 10.43 5.79 0.33
C LEU A 54 9.65 7.07 0.66
N LEU A 55 10.22 7.98 1.47
CA LEU A 55 9.58 9.26 1.80
C LEU A 55 9.32 10.11 0.56
N SER A 56 10.27 10.18 -0.38
CA SER A 56 10.08 10.89 -1.65
C SER A 56 8.87 10.35 -2.42
N TRP A 57 8.71 9.03 -2.47
CA TRP A 57 7.54 8.39 -3.09
C TRP A 57 6.26 8.62 -2.30
N VAL A 58 6.31 8.62 -0.98
CA VAL A 58 5.15 8.94 -0.12
C VAL A 58 4.62 10.33 -0.47
N PHE A 59 5.48 11.34 -0.54
CA PHE A 59 5.07 12.69 -0.96
C PHE A 59 4.51 12.70 -2.39
N HIS A 60 5.18 12.05 -3.34
CA HIS A 60 4.67 11.97 -4.71
C HIS A 60 3.27 11.32 -4.79
N LEU A 61 3.02 10.30 -3.97
CA LEU A 61 1.73 9.61 -3.93
C LEU A 61 0.62 10.46 -3.31
N THR A 62 0.95 11.40 -2.41
CA THR A 62 -0.06 12.35 -1.88
C THR A 62 -0.64 13.29 -2.94
N GLU A 63 0.01 13.43 -4.09
CA GLU A 63 -0.48 14.25 -5.21
C GLU A 63 -1.50 13.50 -6.08
N LYS A 64 -1.64 12.17 -5.91
CA LYS A 64 -2.50 11.33 -6.75
C LYS A 64 -3.93 11.34 -6.22
N GLN A 65 -4.90 11.59 -7.11
CA GLN A 65 -6.31 11.69 -6.74
C GLN A 65 -6.91 10.37 -6.22
N TRP A 66 -6.37 9.23 -6.64
CA TRP A 66 -6.77 7.89 -6.19
C TRP A 66 -6.14 7.48 -4.86
N MET A 67 -5.16 8.23 -4.35
CA MET A 67 -4.47 7.91 -3.11
C MET A 67 -5.21 8.48 -1.91
N ASN A 68 -5.53 7.63 -0.94
CA ASN A 68 -6.06 8.04 0.36
C ASN A 68 -5.07 7.71 1.48
N THR A 69 -5.31 8.26 2.67
CA THR A 69 -4.40 8.07 3.82
C THR A 69 -4.25 6.61 4.25
N GLU A 70 -5.30 5.80 4.12
CA GLU A 70 -5.28 4.40 4.52
C GLU A 70 -4.40 3.56 3.58
N LEU A 71 -4.60 3.72 2.26
CA LEU A 71 -3.78 3.09 1.23
C LEU A 71 -2.33 3.56 1.31
N LEU A 72 -2.09 4.83 1.60
CA LEU A 72 -0.74 5.37 1.78
C LEU A 72 -0.03 4.73 2.99
N ARG A 73 -0.72 4.63 4.14
CA ARG A 73 -0.19 3.94 5.33
C ARG A 73 0.10 2.47 5.06
N TYR A 74 -0.80 1.81 4.31
CA TYR A 74 -0.61 0.43 3.90
C TYR A 74 0.62 0.28 2.99
N PHE A 75 0.76 1.13 1.97
CA PHE A 75 1.93 1.19 1.11
C PHE A 75 3.22 1.38 1.90
N ILE A 76 3.27 2.35 2.81
CA ILE A 76 4.43 2.60 3.67
C ILE A 76 4.83 1.33 4.43
N ARG A 77 3.86 0.65 5.05
CA ARG A 77 4.12 -0.59 5.79
C ARG A 77 4.65 -1.71 4.87
N VAL A 78 4.01 -1.93 3.73
CA VAL A 78 4.41 -2.97 2.77
C VAL A 78 5.81 -2.69 2.22
N ALA A 79 6.07 -1.44 1.81
CA ALA A 79 7.35 -1.03 1.26
C ALA A 79 8.47 -1.11 2.32
N SER A 80 8.21 -0.69 3.56
CA SER A 80 9.19 -0.80 4.63
C SER A 80 9.57 -2.24 4.96
N VAL A 81 8.59 -3.16 5.01
CA VAL A 81 8.87 -4.58 5.22
C VAL A 81 9.68 -5.15 4.05
N LYS A 82 9.30 -4.83 2.80
CA LYS A 82 10.02 -5.34 1.61
C LYS A 82 11.44 -4.79 1.48
N SER A 83 11.65 -3.54 1.90
CA SER A 83 12.96 -2.86 1.84
C SER A 83 13.77 -2.97 3.13
N ASN A 84 13.29 -3.69 4.14
CA ASN A 84 13.89 -3.79 5.47
C ASN A 84 14.17 -2.43 6.13
N ILE A 85 13.26 -1.46 5.94
CA ILE A 85 13.31 -0.12 6.53
C ILE A 85 12.56 -0.15 7.87
N LYS A 86 13.19 0.31 8.94
CA LYS A 86 12.54 0.46 10.25
C LYS A 86 11.78 1.78 10.29
N ILE A 87 10.49 1.69 10.64
CA ILE A 87 9.68 2.84 11.01
C ILE A 87 9.51 2.76 12.52
N ASN A 88 9.93 3.82 13.23
CA ASN A 88 9.79 3.95 14.68
C ASN A 88 8.44 4.57 15.03
#